data_AF-A0A847BRI2-F1
#
_entry.id   AF-A0A847BRI2-F1
#
_cell.length_a   1.000
_cell.length_b   1.000
_cell.length_c   1.000
_cell.angle_alpha   90.00
_cell.angle_beta   90.00
_cell.angle_gamma   90.00
#
_symmetry.space_group_name_H-M   'P 1'
#
loop_
_entity.id
_entity.type
_entity.pdbx_description
1 polymer ?
#
loop_
_entity_poly.entity_id
_entity_poly.type
_entity_poly.pdbx_seq_one_letter_code
_entity_poly.pdbx_strand_id
1 'polypeptide(L)'
;MPFMFERVADYTELLLPEDMLSPNSVRAKVVEAMAEEDCKDVEVIGWLYQFYISQKKDDVFALLKKNKKITPSNIPAATQLFTPHWIVKYMVENSLGKLWMLNHPNSKLKEHMKYYIEDSEEPKEFLHVKTPTELTFLDPCCGSGHTLTYAFDLLTLIYEEQGYNKSEIPTLILENNLFGCDIDKRASVLANFALTMKARAYHKRFFRKSVTPNIVELTEFGEAFAGIKNYGSLLKPKDEDFKEGVFAQSNREFELQKKILGSEFHCVVTNPPYMGGKGMNKELGDFVKTRYPDSKSDLFAVFMERCLELTCKHGFMAMINQHSWMFLSSYEKLREKIIKEHYIDTMIHLGPRAFEEIGGEVVQSVAFVLERRK
;
A
#
# COMPACT_ATOMS: atom_id res chain seq x y z
N MET A 1 -9.26 -4.40 -19.19
CA MET A 1 -8.33 -4.63 -18.07
C MET A 1 -7.37 -5.76 -18.43
N PRO A 2 -6.37 -5.51 -19.30
CA PRO A 2 -5.44 -6.55 -19.76
C PRO A 2 -4.59 -7.17 -18.63
N PHE A 3 -4.41 -6.43 -17.53
CA PHE A 3 -3.68 -6.90 -16.34
C PHE A 3 -4.42 -7.99 -15.54
N MET A 4 -5.73 -8.16 -15.76
CA MET A 4 -6.56 -9.15 -15.05
C MET A 4 -7.08 -10.23 -15.99
N PHE A 5 -7.46 -9.85 -17.21
CA PHE A 5 -7.98 -10.76 -18.21
C PHE A 5 -6.97 -10.84 -19.34
N GLU A 6 -6.28 -11.98 -19.41
CA GLU A 6 -5.37 -12.28 -20.51
C GLU A 6 -6.14 -12.32 -21.83
N ARG A 7 -5.47 -11.98 -22.93
CA ARG A 7 -6.08 -12.16 -24.25
C ARG A 7 -6.14 -13.65 -24.53
N VAL A 8 -7.34 -14.12 -24.87
CA VAL A 8 -7.61 -15.49 -25.30
C VAL A 8 -6.58 -15.90 -26.36
N ALA A 9 -5.74 -16.88 -26.03
CA ALA A 9 -4.67 -17.36 -26.92
C ALA A 9 -5.22 -18.29 -28.01
N ASP A 10 -6.23 -19.10 -27.67
CA ASP A 10 -6.91 -20.00 -28.60
C ASP A 10 -8.39 -20.25 -28.25
N TYR A 11 -9.11 -20.97 -29.12
CA TYR A 11 -10.53 -21.23 -28.96
C TYR A 11 -10.88 -22.17 -27.79
N THR A 12 -9.91 -22.91 -27.25
CA THR A 12 -10.12 -23.82 -26.10
C THR A 12 -10.25 -23.04 -24.80
N GLU A 13 -9.65 -21.85 -24.70
CA GLU A 13 -9.82 -20.92 -23.59
C GLU A 13 -11.20 -20.21 -23.58
N LEU A 14 -11.95 -20.29 -24.68
CA LEU A 14 -13.36 -19.84 -24.74
C LEU A 14 -14.34 -20.87 -24.20
N LEU A 15 -13.88 -22.11 -23.95
CA LEU A 15 -14.72 -23.14 -23.36
C LEU A 15 -14.98 -22.76 -21.91
N LEU A 16 -16.21 -22.33 -21.63
CA LEU A 16 -16.67 -22.18 -20.25
C LEU A 16 -16.49 -23.52 -19.54
N PRO A 17 -15.91 -23.56 -18.33
CA PRO A 17 -15.86 -24.78 -17.53
C PRO A 17 -17.27 -25.40 -17.47
N GLU A 18 -17.37 -26.72 -17.67
CA GLU A 18 -18.66 -27.41 -17.90
C GLU A 18 -19.72 -27.08 -16.84
N ASP A 19 -19.31 -26.82 -15.60
CA ASP A 19 -20.20 -26.54 -14.47
C ASP A 19 -20.49 -25.04 -14.29
N MET A 20 -19.94 -24.09 -15.05
CA MET A 20 -20.10 -22.64 -14.77
C MET A 20 -21.52 -22.10 -14.84
N LEU A 21 -22.39 -22.71 -15.67
CA LEU A 21 -23.79 -22.30 -15.81
C LEU A 21 -24.74 -23.08 -14.90
N SER A 22 -24.25 -24.14 -14.26
CA SER A 22 -25.02 -25.00 -13.37
C SER A 22 -25.57 -24.22 -12.17
N PRO A 23 -26.76 -24.57 -11.66
CA PRO A 23 -27.26 -24.05 -10.39
C PRO A 23 -26.32 -24.33 -9.20
N ASN A 24 -25.50 -25.38 -9.28
CA ASN A 24 -24.55 -25.77 -8.23
C ASN A 24 -23.13 -25.23 -8.44
N SER A 25 -22.94 -24.44 -9.50
CA SER A 25 -21.66 -23.86 -9.89
C SER A 25 -21.07 -22.99 -8.79
N VAL A 26 -19.74 -22.83 -8.79
CA VAL A 26 -19.07 -21.85 -7.92
C VAL A 26 -19.65 -20.46 -8.12
N ARG A 27 -19.92 -20.06 -9.37
CA ARG A 27 -20.56 -18.77 -9.69
C ARG A 27 -21.93 -18.63 -9.02
N ALA A 28 -22.81 -19.62 -9.15
CA ALA A 28 -24.16 -19.58 -8.57
C ALA A 28 -24.09 -19.51 -7.04
N LYS A 29 -23.22 -20.30 -6.42
CA LYS A 29 -22.99 -20.26 -4.96
C LYS A 29 -22.47 -18.91 -4.48
N VAL A 30 -21.56 -18.28 -5.22
CA VAL A 30 -21.06 -16.94 -4.89
C VAL A 30 -22.18 -15.89 -5.00
N VAL A 31 -22.97 -15.93 -6.08
CA VAL A 31 -24.10 -14.99 -6.27
C VAL A 31 -25.18 -15.18 -5.21
N GLU A 32 -25.46 -16.42 -4.80
CA GLU A 32 -26.44 -16.72 -3.75
C GLU A 32 -25.94 -16.31 -2.35
N ALA A 33 -24.64 -16.48 -2.09
CA ALA A 33 -24.05 -16.18 -0.78
C ALA A 33 -23.76 -14.69 -0.55
N MET A 34 -23.59 -13.89 -1.60
CA MET A 34 -23.27 -12.46 -1.49
C MET A 34 -24.53 -11.60 -1.50
N ALA A 35 -24.67 -10.71 -0.52
CA ALA A 35 -25.75 -9.72 -0.53
C ALA A 35 -25.48 -8.61 -1.56
N GLU A 36 -26.54 -7.99 -2.09
CA GLU A 36 -26.41 -6.83 -2.96
C GLU A 36 -25.68 -5.67 -2.27
N GLU A 37 -25.87 -5.54 -0.95
CA GLU A 37 -25.19 -4.58 -0.08
C GLU A 37 -23.66 -4.74 -0.13
N ASP A 38 -23.18 -5.97 -0.01
CA ASP A 38 -21.74 -6.27 -0.03
C ASP A 38 -21.12 -5.95 -1.40
N CYS A 39 -21.93 -6.03 -2.47
CA CYS A 39 -21.49 -5.75 -3.82
C CYS A 39 -21.42 -4.24 -4.15
N LYS A 40 -21.88 -3.36 -3.25
CA LYS A 40 -21.83 -1.89 -3.46
C LYS A 40 -20.44 -1.33 -3.26
N ASP A 41 -19.63 -1.95 -2.40
CA ASP A 41 -18.25 -1.54 -2.15
C ASP A 41 -17.27 -2.49 -2.84
N VAL A 42 -16.33 -1.92 -3.59
CA VAL A 42 -15.28 -2.70 -4.26
C VAL A 42 -14.34 -3.39 -3.26
N GLU A 43 -14.27 -2.88 -2.02
CA GLU A 43 -13.46 -3.45 -0.95
C GLU A 43 -13.86 -4.90 -0.63
N VAL A 44 -15.09 -5.34 -0.98
CA VAL A 44 -15.56 -6.73 -0.87
C VAL A 44 -14.60 -7.75 -1.48
N ILE A 45 -13.92 -7.39 -2.56
CA ILE A 45 -12.95 -8.27 -3.23
C ILE A 45 -11.67 -8.41 -2.41
N GLY A 46 -11.27 -7.34 -1.72
CA GLY A 46 -10.17 -7.37 -0.76
C GLY A 46 -10.45 -8.35 0.39
N TRP A 47 -11.68 -8.32 0.91
CA TRP A 47 -12.14 -9.25 1.94
C TRP A 47 -12.17 -10.71 1.45
N LEU A 48 -12.69 -10.96 0.25
CA LEU A 48 -12.69 -12.31 -0.35
C LEU A 48 -11.28 -12.89 -0.48
N TYR A 49 -10.32 -12.07 -0.90
CA TYR A 49 -8.93 -12.50 -1.03
C TYR A 49 -8.29 -12.85 0.32
N GLN A 50 -8.62 -12.10 1.38
CA GLN A 50 -8.19 -12.42 2.74
C GLN A 50 -8.72 -13.79 3.19
N PHE A 51 -10.03 -14.04 3.03
CA PHE A 51 -10.61 -15.33 3.38
C PHE A 51 -9.97 -16.47 2.57
N TYR A 52 -9.67 -16.24 1.29
CA TYR A 52 -8.99 -17.21 0.45
C TYR A 52 -7.58 -17.58 0.95
N ILE A 53 -6.84 -16.65 1.57
CA ILE A 53 -5.49 -16.90 2.09
C ILE A 53 -5.49 -17.38 3.55
N SER A 54 -6.60 -17.24 4.28
CA SER A 54 -6.70 -17.55 5.72
C SER A 54 -6.12 -18.92 6.12
N GLN A 55 -6.45 -19.99 5.39
CA GLN A 55 -5.94 -21.32 5.69
C GLN A 55 -4.41 -21.42 5.52
N LYS A 56 -3.87 -20.85 4.43
CA LYS A 56 -2.42 -20.81 4.20
C LYS A 56 -1.71 -19.98 5.27
N LYS A 57 -2.34 -18.89 5.72
CA LYS A 57 -1.86 -18.06 6.82
C LYS A 57 -1.74 -18.89 8.10
N ASP A 58 -2.78 -19.63 8.49
CA ASP A 58 -2.77 -20.48 9.68
C ASP A 58 -1.65 -21.54 9.64
N ASP A 59 -1.45 -22.18 8.49
CA ASP A 59 -0.35 -23.14 8.30
C ASP A 59 1.03 -22.50 8.53
N VAL A 60 1.23 -21.29 8.00
CA VAL A 60 2.49 -20.55 8.16
C VAL A 60 2.69 -20.10 9.62
N PHE A 61 1.62 -19.66 10.29
CA PHE A 61 1.68 -19.33 11.73
C PHE A 61 2.00 -20.56 12.58
N ALA A 62 1.50 -21.74 12.23
CA ALA A 62 1.86 -23.00 12.90
C ALA A 62 3.34 -23.36 12.72
N LEU A 63 3.94 -23.03 11.57
CA LEU A 63 5.39 -23.19 11.33
C LEU A 63 6.21 -22.20 12.17
N LEU A 64 5.79 -20.94 12.25
CA LEU A 64 6.43 -19.92 13.08
C LEU A 64 6.45 -20.28 14.57
N LYS A 65 5.32 -20.79 15.10
CA LYS A 65 5.23 -21.29 16.49
C LYS A 65 6.23 -22.43 16.77
N LYS A 66 6.63 -23.17 15.73
CA LYS A 66 7.65 -24.23 15.79
C LYS A 66 9.06 -23.71 15.51
N ASN A 67 9.29 -22.39 15.53
CA ASN A 67 10.55 -21.71 15.21
C ASN A 67 11.12 -22.07 13.81
N LYS A 68 10.26 -22.44 12.86
CA LYS A 68 10.69 -22.64 11.46
C LYS A 68 10.71 -21.29 10.74
N LYS A 69 11.82 -21.01 10.04
CA LYS A 69 11.99 -19.78 9.24
C LYS A 69 11.09 -19.80 8.01
N ILE A 70 10.63 -18.61 7.60
CA ILE A 70 9.73 -18.43 6.46
C ILE A 70 10.52 -18.45 5.14
N THR A 71 9.99 -19.16 4.14
CA THR A 71 10.48 -19.13 2.76
C THR A 71 9.90 -17.93 2.01
N PRO A 72 10.55 -17.39 0.96
CA PRO A 72 10.03 -16.26 0.18
C PRO A 72 8.58 -16.43 -0.28
N SER A 73 8.20 -17.63 -0.73
CA SER A 73 6.84 -18.01 -1.16
C SER A 73 5.75 -17.94 -0.08
N ASN A 74 6.15 -17.87 1.19
CA ASN A 74 5.27 -17.84 2.36
C ASN A 74 5.30 -16.49 3.09
N ILE A 75 6.15 -15.54 2.67
CA ILE A 75 6.18 -14.18 3.23
C ILE A 75 4.79 -13.52 3.12
N PRO A 76 4.11 -13.49 1.95
CA PRO A 76 2.82 -12.81 1.83
C PRO A 76 1.78 -13.33 2.83
N ALA A 77 1.70 -14.64 3.01
CA ALA A 77 0.73 -15.25 3.93
C ALA A 77 1.03 -14.96 5.40
N ALA A 78 2.32 -14.85 5.77
CA ALA A 78 2.72 -14.56 7.15
C ALA A 78 2.42 -13.12 7.58
N THR A 79 2.46 -12.18 6.63
CA THR A 79 2.50 -10.75 6.92
C THR A 79 1.21 -10.01 6.56
N GLN A 80 0.23 -10.68 5.97
CA GLN A 80 -1.02 -10.06 5.54
C GLN A 80 -1.94 -9.74 6.74
N LEU A 81 -2.15 -8.44 6.96
CA LEU A 81 -3.07 -7.87 7.95
C LEU A 81 -3.96 -6.85 7.24
N PHE A 82 -5.28 -6.97 7.40
CA PHE A 82 -6.22 -5.98 6.89
C PHE A 82 -6.19 -4.75 7.79
N THR A 83 -6.18 -3.56 7.19
CA THR A 83 -6.23 -2.30 7.93
C THR A 83 -7.68 -1.82 8.05
N PRO A 84 -8.28 -1.75 9.26
CA PRO A 84 -9.63 -1.24 9.46
C PRO A 84 -9.85 0.09 8.73
N HIS A 85 -11.01 0.22 8.10
CA HIS A 85 -11.30 1.32 7.19
C HIS A 85 -11.11 2.71 7.83
N TRP A 86 -11.44 2.85 9.11
CA TRP A 86 -11.25 4.12 9.83
C TRP A 86 -9.76 4.48 10.05
N ILE A 87 -8.88 3.48 10.20
CA ILE A 87 -7.43 3.69 10.34
C ILE A 87 -6.85 4.13 9.00
N VAL A 88 -7.29 3.50 7.90
CA VAL A 88 -6.95 3.94 6.54
C VAL A 88 -7.33 5.41 6.35
N LYS A 89 -8.56 5.77 6.72
CA LYS A 89 -9.04 7.16 6.66
C LYS A 89 -8.15 8.10 7.47
N TYR A 90 -7.90 7.79 8.74
CA TYR A 90 -6.98 8.55 9.58
C TYR A 90 -5.62 8.77 8.91
N MET A 91 -4.98 7.72 8.39
CA MET A 91 -3.66 7.82 7.78
C MET A 91 -3.65 8.70 6.53
N VAL A 92 -4.65 8.56 5.65
CA VAL A 92 -4.73 9.30 4.38
C VAL A 92 -5.17 10.75 4.60
N GLU A 93 -6.16 10.99 5.46
CA GLU A 93 -6.64 12.33 5.79
C GLU A 93 -5.53 13.17 6.44
N ASN A 94 -4.74 12.58 7.34
CA ASN A 94 -3.65 13.28 8.04
C ASN A 94 -2.31 13.28 7.29
N SER A 95 -2.24 12.70 6.09
CA SER A 95 -1.06 12.80 5.20
C SER A 95 -1.39 13.58 3.93
N LEU A 96 -2.10 12.96 2.99
CA LEU A 96 -2.54 13.55 1.73
C LEU A 96 -3.48 14.73 1.95
N GLY A 97 -4.51 14.54 2.77
CA GLY A 97 -5.47 15.59 3.09
C GLY A 97 -4.81 16.77 3.78
N LYS A 98 -3.97 16.51 4.78
CA LYS A 98 -3.16 17.52 5.48
C LYS A 98 -2.28 18.32 4.53
N LEU A 99 -1.50 17.64 3.67
CA LEU A 99 -0.64 18.34 2.71
C LEU A 99 -1.43 19.26 1.78
N TRP A 100 -2.61 18.82 1.33
CA TRP A 100 -3.50 19.66 0.53
C TRP A 100 -4.02 20.86 1.31
N MET A 101 -4.48 20.66 2.55
CA MET A 101 -4.97 21.72 3.44
C MET A 101 -3.89 22.76 3.76
N LEU A 102 -2.63 22.36 3.92
CA LEU A 102 -1.51 23.30 4.14
C LEU A 102 -1.33 24.25 2.93
N ASN A 103 -1.53 23.74 1.71
CA ASN A 103 -1.45 24.54 0.49
C ASN A 103 -2.74 25.32 0.19
N HIS A 104 -3.89 24.84 0.69
CA HIS A 104 -5.20 25.41 0.47
C HIS A 104 -5.99 25.51 1.78
N PRO A 105 -5.62 26.42 2.71
CA PRO A 105 -6.23 26.49 4.05
C PRO A 105 -7.75 26.74 4.05
N ASN A 106 -8.28 27.34 2.99
CA ASN A 106 -9.71 27.64 2.82
C ASN A 106 -10.48 26.51 2.08
N SER A 107 -9.83 25.38 1.79
CA SER A 107 -10.47 24.24 1.13
C SER A 107 -11.59 23.66 1.98
N LYS A 108 -12.68 23.23 1.33
CA LYS A 108 -13.79 22.54 2.00
C LYS A 108 -13.53 21.06 2.18
N LEU A 109 -12.40 20.55 1.69
CA LEU A 109 -11.99 19.16 1.83
C LEU A 109 -12.09 18.68 3.28
N LYS A 110 -11.77 19.55 4.24
CA LYS A 110 -11.86 19.28 5.68
C LYS A 110 -13.25 18.79 6.14
N GLU A 111 -14.33 19.25 5.50
CA GLU A 111 -15.71 18.81 5.81
C GLU A 111 -15.92 17.31 5.48
N HIS A 112 -15.08 16.74 4.62
CA HIS A 112 -15.12 15.33 4.20
C HIS A 112 -14.11 14.44 4.93
N MET A 113 -13.26 15.00 5.78
CA MET A 113 -12.19 14.29 6.49
C MET A 113 -12.52 14.13 7.98
N LYS A 114 -13.27 13.07 8.30
CA LYS A 114 -13.83 12.84 9.65
C LYS A 114 -12.75 12.65 10.73
N TYR A 115 -11.62 12.07 10.37
CA TYR A 115 -10.50 11.71 11.24
C TYR A 115 -9.31 12.66 11.08
N TYR A 116 -9.46 13.78 10.36
CA TYR A 116 -8.46 14.83 10.25
C TYR A 116 -8.25 15.50 11.60
N ILE A 117 -6.97 15.69 11.96
CA ILE A 117 -6.55 16.34 13.19
C ILE A 117 -5.94 17.69 12.82
N GLU A 118 -6.51 18.74 13.39
CA GLU A 118 -6.03 20.12 13.22
C GLU A 118 -4.79 20.35 14.06
N ASP A 119 -3.80 21.01 13.45
CA ASP A 119 -2.64 21.47 14.18
C ASP A 119 -3.00 22.69 15.02
N SER A 120 -2.43 22.77 16.23
CA SER A 120 -2.58 23.94 17.09
C SER A 120 -1.75 25.13 16.61
N GLU A 121 -0.73 24.89 15.78
CA GLU A 121 0.18 25.89 15.24
C GLU A 121 0.44 25.61 13.75
N GLU A 122 0.55 26.67 12.94
CA GLU A 122 0.92 26.53 11.53
C GLU A 122 2.40 26.14 11.37
N PRO A 123 2.74 25.17 10.50
CA PRO A 123 4.12 24.79 10.26
C PRO A 123 4.89 25.93 9.59
N LYS A 124 6.12 26.17 10.05
CA LYS A 124 6.99 27.23 9.52
C LYS A 124 7.45 26.97 8.08
N GLU A 125 7.65 25.70 7.74
CA GLU A 125 8.06 25.24 6.42
C GLU A 125 7.19 24.04 6.05
N PHE A 126 6.67 24.02 4.84
CA PHE A 126 5.92 22.90 4.30
C PHE A 126 6.14 22.79 2.79
N LEU A 127 5.83 21.62 2.24
CA LEU A 127 5.96 21.36 0.81
C LEU A 127 4.87 22.12 0.02
N HIS A 128 5.30 22.92 -0.97
CA HIS A 128 4.38 23.63 -1.85
C HIS A 128 3.93 22.80 -3.04
N VAL A 129 2.62 22.59 -3.17
CA VAL A 129 1.98 21.86 -4.26
C VAL A 129 0.89 22.74 -4.86
N LYS A 130 1.02 23.09 -6.14
CA LYS A 130 0.14 24.06 -6.79
C LYS A 130 -1.11 23.43 -7.37
N THR A 131 -0.98 22.23 -7.92
CA THR A 131 -2.09 21.57 -8.62
C THR A 131 -2.26 20.15 -8.13
N PRO A 132 -3.48 19.59 -8.18
CA PRO A 132 -3.72 18.21 -7.77
C PRO A 132 -2.85 17.21 -8.54
N THR A 133 -2.50 17.49 -9.81
CA THR A 133 -1.66 16.62 -10.65
C THR A 133 -0.21 16.49 -10.18
N GLU A 134 0.26 17.41 -9.33
CA GLU A 134 1.61 17.34 -8.75
C GLU A 134 1.66 16.39 -7.54
N LEU A 135 0.54 16.14 -6.85
CA LEU A 135 0.52 15.26 -5.67
C LEU A 135 0.93 13.83 -6.05
N THR A 136 1.78 13.20 -5.24
CA THR A 136 2.18 11.79 -5.45
C THR A 136 2.00 11.01 -4.16
N PHE A 137 1.31 9.88 -4.26
CA PHE A 137 0.91 9.05 -3.13
C PHE A 137 1.37 7.62 -3.41
N LEU A 138 2.15 7.06 -2.49
CA LEU A 138 2.68 5.71 -2.59
C LEU A 138 2.17 4.82 -1.45
N ASP A 139 1.70 3.63 -1.80
CA ASP A 139 1.61 2.49 -0.88
C ASP A 139 2.61 1.40 -1.29
N PRO A 140 3.79 1.30 -0.62
CA PRO A 140 4.85 0.35 -0.99
C PRO A 140 4.58 -1.11 -0.55
N CYS A 141 3.46 -1.38 0.13
CA CYS A 141 3.01 -2.72 0.52
C CYS A 141 1.48 -2.79 0.35
N CYS A 142 1.01 -2.56 -0.87
CA CYS A 142 -0.38 -2.13 -1.09
C CYS A 142 -1.44 -3.20 -0.84
N GLY A 143 -1.06 -4.48 -0.77
CA GLY A 143 -2.02 -5.57 -0.65
C GLY A 143 -3.07 -5.49 -1.76
N SER A 144 -4.35 -5.61 -1.39
CA SER A 144 -5.48 -5.45 -2.30
C SER A 144 -5.88 -3.98 -2.58
N GLY A 145 -5.12 -3.00 -2.08
CA GLY A 145 -5.25 -1.59 -2.45
C GLY A 145 -6.19 -0.75 -1.60
N HIS A 146 -6.57 -1.18 -0.39
CA HIS A 146 -7.50 -0.43 0.48
C HIS A 146 -7.07 1.01 0.78
N THR A 147 -5.77 1.23 1.02
CA THR A 147 -5.24 2.58 1.22
C THR A 147 -5.42 3.44 -0.03
N LEU A 148 -5.11 2.85 -1.19
CA LEU A 148 -5.13 3.52 -2.48
C LEU A 148 -6.56 3.85 -2.92
N THR A 149 -7.55 3.00 -2.62
CA THR A 149 -8.95 3.24 -2.94
C THR A 149 -9.52 4.42 -2.17
N TYR A 150 -9.16 4.59 -0.89
CA TYR A 150 -9.58 5.77 -0.14
C TYR A 150 -8.80 7.04 -0.56
N ALA A 151 -7.51 6.92 -0.86
CA ALA A 151 -6.74 8.03 -1.45
C ALA A 151 -7.34 8.50 -2.79
N PHE A 152 -7.83 7.57 -3.63
CA PHE A 152 -8.58 7.89 -4.85
C PHE A 152 -9.83 8.74 -4.56
N ASP A 153 -10.61 8.37 -3.54
CA ASP A 153 -11.83 9.09 -3.16
C ASP A 153 -11.49 10.51 -2.69
N LEU A 154 -10.46 10.68 -1.86
CA LEU A 154 -10.02 11.99 -1.38
C LEU A 154 -9.46 12.87 -2.51
N LEU A 155 -8.64 12.31 -3.40
CA LEU A 155 -8.15 13.02 -4.59
C LEU A 155 -9.30 13.45 -5.49
N THR A 156 -10.32 12.62 -5.65
CA THR A 156 -11.50 12.98 -6.47
C THR A 156 -12.13 14.26 -5.97
N LEU A 157 -12.32 14.41 -4.65
CA LEU A 157 -12.84 15.63 -4.03
C LEU A 157 -11.92 16.84 -4.27
N ILE A 158 -10.61 16.64 -4.15
CA ILE A 158 -9.60 17.69 -4.44
C ILE A 158 -9.72 18.17 -5.89
N TYR A 159 -9.74 17.26 -6.87
CA TYR A 159 -9.85 17.60 -8.28
C TYR A 159 -11.19 18.27 -8.62
N GLU A 160 -12.31 17.82 -8.02
CA GLU A 160 -13.62 18.44 -8.19
C GLU A 160 -13.64 19.87 -7.65
N GLU A 161 -13.08 20.11 -6.45
CA GLU A 161 -12.97 21.45 -5.86
C GLU A 161 -12.14 22.40 -6.73
N GLN A 162 -11.08 21.89 -7.36
CA GLN A 162 -10.24 22.64 -8.31
C GLN A 162 -10.86 22.80 -9.71
N GLY A 163 -12.09 22.30 -9.93
CA GLY A 163 -12.85 22.54 -11.16
C GLY A 163 -12.46 21.67 -12.35
N TYR A 164 -11.77 20.56 -12.14
CA TYR A 164 -11.41 19.63 -13.23
C TYR A 164 -12.65 18.93 -13.81
N ASN A 165 -12.57 18.55 -15.09
CA ASN A 165 -13.65 17.85 -15.76
C ASN A 165 -13.82 16.44 -15.16
N LYS A 166 -15.02 16.14 -14.65
CA LYS A 166 -15.34 14.83 -14.04
C LYS A 166 -15.01 13.62 -14.91
N SER A 167 -15.03 13.76 -16.24
CA SER A 167 -14.69 12.67 -17.15
C SER A 167 -13.19 12.37 -17.26
N GLU A 168 -12.33 13.27 -16.77
CA GLU A 168 -10.87 13.19 -16.82
C GLU A 168 -10.26 12.87 -15.45
N ILE A 169 -10.92 13.26 -14.36
CA ILE A 169 -10.44 13.10 -12.98
C ILE A 169 -9.89 11.68 -12.70
N PRO A 170 -10.62 10.58 -13.02
CA PRO A 170 -10.08 9.25 -12.73
C PRO A 170 -8.80 8.92 -13.51
N THR A 171 -8.69 9.39 -14.75
CA THR A 171 -7.47 9.22 -15.56
C THR A 171 -6.31 9.94 -14.92
N LEU A 172 -6.52 11.22 -14.54
CA LEU A 172 -5.48 12.04 -13.92
C LEU A 172 -4.99 11.44 -12.59
N ILE A 173 -5.91 10.93 -11.76
CA ILE A 173 -5.58 10.29 -10.49
C ILE A 173 -4.72 9.03 -10.69
N LEU A 174 -5.12 8.16 -11.61
CA LEU A 174 -4.45 6.88 -11.83
C LEU A 174 -3.10 7.00 -12.55
N GLU A 175 -2.92 8.05 -13.34
CA GLU A 175 -1.67 8.30 -14.08
C GLU A 175 -0.65 9.12 -13.29
N ASN A 176 -1.10 10.11 -12.53
CA ASN A 176 -0.20 11.08 -11.90
C ASN A 176 -0.04 10.90 -10.39
N ASN A 177 -1.10 10.45 -9.70
CA ASN A 177 -1.15 10.55 -8.24
C ASN A 177 -0.85 9.25 -7.51
N LEU A 178 -1.54 8.16 -7.87
CA LEU A 178 -1.50 6.93 -7.08
C LEU A 178 -0.45 5.95 -7.60
N PHE A 179 0.42 5.49 -6.71
CA PHE A 179 1.46 4.49 -6.96
C PHE A 179 1.41 3.41 -5.90
N GLY A 180 1.79 2.19 -6.26
CA GLY A 180 1.91 1.13 -5.27
C GLY A 180 2.55 -0.14 -5.79
N CYS A 181 3.00 -0.98 -4.87
CA CYS A 181 3.56 -2.27 -5.22
C CYS A 181 3.30 -3.33 -4.15
N ASP A 182 3.31 -4.58 -4.58
CA ASP A 182 3.24 -5.73 -3.69
C ASP A 182 4.10 -6.89 -4.21
N ILE A 183 4.58 -7.75 -3.31
CA ILE A 183 5.34 -8.94 -3.67
C ILE A 183 4.45 -10.09 -4.19
N ASP A 184 3.17 -10.15 -3.79
CA ASP A 184 2.18 -11.11 -4.32
C ASP A 184 1.50 -10.55 -5.57
N LYS A 185 1.67 -11.25 -6.69
CA LYS A 185 0.96 -10.98 -7.95
C LYS A 185 -0.53 -10.75 -7.74
N ARG A 186 -1.19 -11.62 -6.97
CA ARG A 186 -2.65 -11.57 -6.78
C ARG A 186 -3.06 -10.30 -6.07
N ALA A 187 -2.33 -9.89 -5.04
CA ALA A 187 -2.57 -8.64 -4.33
C ALA A 187 -2.50 -7.44 -5.30
N SER A 188 -1.41 -7.33 -6.07
CA SER A 188 -1.22 -6.25 -7.05
C SER A 188 -2.30 -6.22 -8.15
N VAL A 189 -2.78 -7.38 -8.62
CA VAL A 189 -3.87 -7.49 -9.61
C VAL A 189 -5.20 -7.03 -9.00
N LEU A 190 -5.48 -7.39 -7.75
CA LEU A 190 -6.68 -6.95 -7.04
C LEU A 190 -6.67 -5.45 -6.76
N ALA A 191 -5.52 -4.88 -6.38
CA ALA A 191 -5.38 -3.43 -6.21
C ALA A 191 -5.63 -2.67 -7.53
N ASN A 192 -5.07 -3.15 -8.65
CA ASN A 192 -5.34 -2.60 -9.98
C ASN A 192 -6.85 -2.67 -10.32
N PHE A 193 -7.50 -3.80 -10.02
CA PHE A 193 -8.92 -3.96 -10.24
C PHE A 193 -9.76 -3.02 -9.38
N ALA A 194 -9.46 -2.93 -8.09
CA ALA A 194 -10.19 -2.11 -7.14
C ALA A 194 -10.19 -0.63 -7.55
N LEU A 195 -9.02 -0.10 -7.91
CA LEU A 195 -8.86 1.25 -8.44
C LEU A 195 -9.60 1.46 -9.77
N THR A 196 -9.55 0.49 -10.67
CA THR A 196 -10.25 0.56 -11.95
C THR A 196 -11.77 0.58 -11.76
N MET A 197 -12.29 -0.17 -10.78
CA MET A 197 -13.71 -0.17 -10.44
C MET A 197 -14.12 1.13 -9.73
N LYS A 198 -13.30 1.69 -8.82
CA LYS A 198 -13.54 3.02 -8.23
C LYS A 198 -13.66 4.09 -9.33
N ALA A 199 -12.72 4.11 -10.26
CA ALA A 199 -12.75 4.99 -11.42
C ALA A 199 -14.01 4.81 -12.28
N ARG A 200 -14.44 3.55 -12.49
CA ARG A 200 -15.66 3.23 -13.24
C ARG A 200 -16.96 3.57 -12.49
N ALA A 201 -16.97 3.43 -11.17
CA ALA A 201 -18.10 3.80 -10.32
C ALA A 201 -18.30 5.32 -10.37
N TYR A 202 -17.21 6.09 -10.29
CA TYR A 202 -17.23 7.54 -10.43
C TYR A 202 -17.62 7.99 -11.84
N HIS A 203 -16.98 7.46 -12.89
CA HIS A 203 -17.28 7.82 -14.28
C HIS A 203 -17.71 6.62 -15.12
N LYS A 204 -19.00 6.59 -15.50
CA LYS A 204 -19.61 5.42 -16.16
C LYS A 204 -18.97 4.98 -17.48
N ARG A 205 -18.31 5.90 -18.19
CA ARG A 205 -17.65 5.59 -19.47
C ARG A 205 -16.16 5.31 -19.33
N PHE A 206 -15.64 5.17 -18.09
CA PHE A 206 -14.21 5.00 -17.83
C PHE A 206 -13.59 3.80 -18.57
N PHE A 207 -14.31 2.69 -18.75
CA PHE A 207 -13.79 1.53 -19.52
C PHE A 207 -13.49 1.82 -21.00
N ARG A 208 -13.94 2.96 -21.55
CA ARG A 208 -13.56 3.40 -22.90
C ARG A 208 -12.19 4.07 -22.93
N LYS A 209 -11.62 4.38 -21.77
CA LYS A 209 -10.28 4.96 -21.60
C LYS A 209 -9.27 3.82 -21.50
N SER A 210 -8.13 3.97 -22.16
CA SER A 210 -7.01 3.03 -22.07
C SER A 210 -6.05 3.46 -20.97
N VAL A 211 -6.48 3.33 -19.72
CA VAL A 211 -5.70 3.72 -18.53
C VAL A 211 -5.39 2.49 -17.68
N THR A 212 -4.14 2.38 -17.24
CA THR A 212 -3.69 1.34 -16.33
C THR A 212 -3.19 2.00 -15.05
N PRO A 213 -3.72 1.64 -13.87
CA PRO A 213 -3.21 2.16 -12.60
C PRO A 213 -1.71 1.92 -12.43
N ASN A 214 -1.01 2.80 -11.71
CA ASN A 214 0.42 2.65 -11.46
C ASN A 214 0.73 1.70 -10.29
N ILE A 215 0.13 0.50 -10.33
CA ILE A 215 0.34 -0.56 -9.33
C ILE A 215 1.04 -1.75 -9.98
N VAL A 216 2.13 -2.24 -9.39
CA VAL A 216 2.95 -3.34 -9.93
C VAL A 216 3.17 -4.48 -8.94
N GLU A 217 3.29 -5.69 -9.48
CA GLU A 217 3.97 -6.77 -8.78
C GLU A 217 5.47 -6.50 -8.76
N LEU A 218 6.12 -6.66 -7.61
CA LEU A 218 7.57 -6.61 -7.52
C LEU A 218 8.18 -7.86 -8.13
N THR A 219 8.89 -7.72 -9.25
CA THR A 219 9.47 -8.83 -10.02
C THR A 219 10.96 -8.61 -10.28
N GLU A 220 11.69 -9.72 -10.42
CA GLU A 220 13.12 -9.66 -10.70
C GLU A 220 13.35 -9.24 -12.16
N PHE A 221 13.84 -8.03 -12.37
CA PHE A 221 14.33 -7.57 -13.68
C PHE A 221 15.85 -7.42 -13.65
N GLY A 222 16.57 -8.48 -14.03
CA GLY A 222 18.04 -8.47 -14.06
C GLY A 222 18.66 -8.24 -12.68
N GLU A 223 19.93 -7.84 -12.66
CA GLU A 223 20.71 -7.70 -11.43
C GLU A 223 20.24 -6.55 -10.54
N ALA A 224 19.70 -5.47 -11.12
CA ALA A 224 19.22 -4.29 -10.39
C ALA A 224 18.09 -4.61 -9.39
N PHE A 225 17.35 -5.70 -9.63
CA PHE A 225 16.25 -6.14 -8.76
C PHE A 225 16.47 -7.56 -8.20
N ALA A 226 17.72 -8.01 -8.14
CA ALA A 226 18.05 -9.33 -7.59
C ALA A 226 17.55 -9.47 -6.14
N GLY A 227 16.85 -10.56 -5.85
CA GLY A 227 16.33 -10.86 -4.52
C GLY A 227 15.11 -10.02 -4.12
N ILE A 228 14.49 -9.26 -5.04
CA ILE A 228 13.31 -8.43 -4.72
C ILE A 228 12.13 -9.23 -4.17
N LYS A 229 11.99 -10.51 -4.53
CA LYS A 229 10.97 -11.39 -3.92
C LYS A 229 11.22 -11.70 -2.45
N ASN A 230 12.46 -11.48 -1.99
CA ASN A 230 12.85 -11.66 -0.60
C ASN A 230 12.84 -10.34 0.19
N TYR A 231 13.22 -9.23 -0.45
CA TYR A 231 13.33 -7.91 0.20
C TYR A 231 12.07 -7.05 0.04
N GLY A 232 11.25 -7.32 -0.99
CA GLY A 232 10.14 -6.45 -1.38
C GLY A 232 10.61 -5.03 -1.70
N SER A 233 9.82 -4.05 -1.29
CA SER A 233 10.10 -2.62 -1.48
C SER A 233 11.18 -2.05 -0.57
N LEU A 234 11.78 -2.88 0.30
CA LEU A 234 13.01 -2.53 1.04
C LEU A 234 14.21 -2.39 0.11
N LEU A 235 14.15 -3.00 -1.07
CA LEU A 235 15.21 -2.87 -2.06
C LEU A 235 15.31 -1.41 -2.53
N LYS A 236 16.54 -0.92 -2.54
CA LYS A 236 16.91 0.41 -3.05
C LYS A 236 17.86 0.23 -4.23
N PRO A 237 17.35 0.18 -5.47
CA PRO A 237 18.20 0.05 -6.64
C PRO A 237 19.05 1.32 -6.80
N LYS A 238 20.29 1.17 -7.26
CA LYS A 238 21.18 2.31 -7.59
C LYS A 238 21.04 2.65 -9.06
N ASP A 239 21.26 3.92 -9.41
CA ASP A 239 21.21 4.38 -10.81
C ASP A 239 22.23 3.65 -11.70
N GLU A 240 23.36 3.25 -11.14
CA GLU A 240 24.41 2.48 -11.81
C GLU A 240 23.96 1.06 -12.18
N ASP A 241 23.03 0.47 -11.42
CA ASP A 241 22.53 -0.89 -11.62
C ASP A 241 21.70 -1.00 -12.92
N PHE A 242 21.28 0.13 -13.49
CA PHE A 242 20.49 0.20 -14.72
C PHE A 242 21.32 0.44 -15.98
N LYS A 243 22.67 0.53 -15.87
CA LYS A 243 23.53 0.96 -16.98
C LYS A 243 23.88 -0.13 -18.00
N GLU A 244 23.58 -1.40 -17.76
CA GLU A 244 23.88 -2.48 -18.72
C GLU A 244 22.77 -3.54 -18.73
N GLY A 245 22.01 -3.64 -19.84
CA GLY A 245 21.06 -4.73 -20.03
C GLY A 245 20.10 -4.52 -21.19
N VAL A 246 20.00 -5.52 -22.06
CA VAL A 246 19.12 -5.61 -23.25
C VAL A 246 17.61 -5.50 -22.91
N PHE A 247 17.24 -5.49 -21.62
CA PHE A 247 15.86 -5.33 -21.13
C PHE A 247 15.35 -3.88 -21.12
N ALA A 248 16.17 -2.90 -21.50
CA ALA A 248 15.78 -1.48 -21.64
C ALA A 248 14.74 -1.20 -22.76
N GLN A 249 14.15 -2.22 -23.38
CA GLN A 249 13.08 -2.05 -24.37
C GLN A 249 11.70 -2.06 -23.69
N SER A 250 11.19 -0.85 -23.43
CA SER A 250 9.75 -0.52 -23.32
C SER A 250 8.88 -1.38 -22.39
N ASN A 251 9.40 -1.89 -21.27
CA ASN A 251 8.55 -2.55 -20.28
C ASN A 251 8.05 -1.53 -19.24
N ARG A 252 6.74 -1.20 -19.30
CA ARG A 252 6.07 -0.31 -18.34
C ARG A 252 6.27 -0.76 -16.89
N GLU A 253 6.24 -2.07 -16.63
CA GLU A 253 6.37 -2.61 -15.28
C GLU A 253 7.77 -2.35 -14.71
N PHE A 254 8.81 -2.48 -15.53
CA PHE A 254 10.19 -2.17 -15.15
C PHE A 254 10.35 -0.69 -14.78
N GLU A 255 9.90 0.22 -15.66
CA GLU A 255 10.03 1.66 -15.42
C GLU A 255 9.22 2.11 -14.20
N LEU A 256 8.05 1.52 -14.00
CA LEU A 256 7.22 1.82 -12.84
C LEU A 256 7.81 1.26 -11.55
N GLN A 257 8.33 0.03 -11.56
CA GLN A 257 9.04 -0.54 -10.40
C GLN A 257 10.28 0.29 -10.05
N LYS A 258 11.06 0.70 -11.06
CA LYS A 258 12.19 1.63 -10.89
C LYS A 258 11.74 2.95 -10.27
N LYS A 259 10.67 3.57 -10.79
CA LYS A 259 10.11 4.81 -10.25
C LYS A 259 9.71 4.65 -8.79
N ILE A 260 8.95 3.60 -8.46
CA ILE A 260 8.46 3.33 -7.10
C ILE A 260 9.62 3.14 -6.10
N LEU A 261 10.67 2.42 -6.50
CA LEU A 261 11.76 2.10 -5.58
C LEU A 261 12.89 3.15 -5.55
N GLY A 262 12.99 3.97 -6.60
CA GLY A 262 14.08 4.95 -6.76
C GLY A 262 13.68 6.41 -6.53
N SER A 263 12.38 6.74 -6.52
CA SER A 263 11.91 8.13 -6.38
C SER A 263 11.36 8.43 -5.00
N GLU A 264 11.27 9.72 -4.68
CA GLU A 264 10.56 10.21 -3.50
C GLU A 264 9.12 10.62 -3.86
N PHE A 265 8.22 10.50 -2.88
CA PHE A 265 6.78 10.75 -3.01
C PHE A 265 6.31 11.75 -1.95
N HIS A 266 5.28 12.53 -2.26
CA HIS A 266 4.72 13.53 -1.35
C HIS A 266 4.06 12.90 -0.13
N CYS A 267 3.39 11.76 -0.33
CA CYS A 267 2.80 10.97 0.74
C CYS A 267 3.17 9.49 0.58
N VAL A 268 3.67 8.86 1.63
CA VAL A 268 3.92 7.41 1.68
C VAL A 268 3.09 6.80 2.80
N VAL A 269 2.08 6.00 2.45
CA VAL A 269 1.12 5.48 3.43
C VAL A 269 0.97 3.99 3.28
N THR A 270 1.15 3.24 4.37
CA THR A 270 1.07 1.78 4.30
C THR A 270 0.84 1.09 5.64
N ASN A 271 0.34 -0.15 5.57
CA ASN A 271 0.44 -1.11 6.65
C ASN A 271 1.51 -2.13 6.26
N PRO A 272 2.74 -2.01 6.79
CA PRO A 272 3.86 -2.83 6.34
C PRO A 272 3.72 -4.29 6.84
N PRO A 273 4.53 -5.21 6.30
CA PRO A 273 4.62 -6.57 6.83
C PRO A 273 5.17 -6.61 8.26
N TYR A 274 4.55 -7.40 9.15
CA TYR A 274 5.02 -7.60 10.53
C TYR A 274 5.74 -8.95 10.64
N MET A 275 7.04 -8.91 10.92
CA MET A 275 7.84 -10.13 11.06
C MET A 275 9.11 -9.85 11.86
N GLY A 276 9.12 -10.34 13.10
CA GLY A 276 10.32 -10.29 13.95
C GLY A 276 11.47 -11.10 13.36
N GLY A 277 12.70 -10.75 13.74
CA GLY A 277 13.93 -11.34 13.16
C GLY A 277 14.06 -12.88 13.19
N LYS A 278 13.31 -13.58 14.05
CA LYS A 278 13.25 -15.05 14.06
C LYS A 278 12.48 -15.65 12.88
N GLY A 279 11.52 -14.91 12.32
CA GLY A 279 10.74 -15.32 11.15
C GLY A 279 11.49 -15.15 9.83
N MET A 280 12.44 -14.20 9.80
CA MET A 280 13.23 -13.90 8.61
C MET A 280 14.17 -15.07 8.24
N ASN A 281 14.27 -15.36 6.93
CA ASN A 281 15.31 -16.26 6.43
C ASN A 281 16.71 -15.63 6.56
N LYS A 282 17.76 -16.41 6.27
CA LYS A 282 19.15 -15.95 6.45
C LYS A 282 19.45 -14.72 5.59
N GLU A 283 19.05 -14.75 4.32
CA GLU A 283 19.33 -13.68 3.36
C GLU A 283 18.65 -12.36 3.76
N LEU A 284 17.35 -12.39 4.07
CA LEU A 284 16.61 -11.22 4.53
C LEU A 284 17.15 -10.71 5.87
N GLY A 285 17.44 -11.63 6.80
CA GLY A 285 18.01 -11.30 8.10
C GLY A 285 19.38 -10.62 8.01
N ASP A 286 20.24 -11.07 7.10
CA ASP A 286 21.57 -10.48 6.88
C ASP A 286 21.44 -9.11 6.17
N PHE A 287 20.51 -8.99 5.22
CA PHE A 287 20.18 -7.72 4.56
C PHE A 287 19.75 -6.65 5.57
N VAL A 288 18.75 -6.92 6.42
CA VAL A 288 18.24 -5.92 7.37
C VAL A 288 19.26 -5.57 8.44
N LYS A 289 20.09 -6.52 8.90
CA LYS A 289 21.17 -6.25 9.85
C LYS A 289 22.22 -5.29 9.30
N THR A 290 22.49 -5.41 8.00
CA THR A 290 23.52 -4.63 7.32
C THR A 290 23.01 -3.25 6.94
N ARG A 291 21.80 -3.16 6.38
CA ARG A 291 21.24 -1.92 5.84
C ARG A 291 20.48 -1.08 6.86
N TYR A 292 19.82 -1.72 7.83
CA TYR A 292 18.92 -1.07 8.78
C TYR A 292 19.24 -1.50 10.23
N PRO A 293 20.48 -1.24 10.72
CA PRO A 293 20.96 -1.80 11.98
C PRO A 293 20.18 -1.36 13.23
N ASP A 294 19.47 -0.23 13.15
CA ASP A 294 18.73 0.41 14.24
C ASP A 294 17.25 -0.01 14.30
N SER A 295 16.74 -0.64 13.25
CA SER A 295 15.34 -1.11 13.15
C SER A 295 15.19 -2.59 12.81
N LYS A 296 16.30 -3.31 12.52
CA LYS A 296 16.40 -4.74 12.16
C LYS A 296 15.63 -5.77 12.99
N SER A 297 15.09 -5.37 14.14
CA SER A 297 14.42 -6.27 15.08
C SER A 297 13.09 -6.79 14.53
N ASP A 298 12.40 -6.00 13.71
CA ASP A 298 11.16 -6.37 13.01
C ASP A 298 11.04 -5.65 11.66
N LEU A 299 10.45 -6.30 10.65
CA LEU A 299 10.22 -5.69 9.33
C LEU A 299 9.40 -4.40 9.41
N PHE A 300 8.38 -4.32 10.27
CA PHE A 300 7.55 -3.10 10.33
C PHE A 300 8.40 -1.87 10.67
N ALA A 301 9.43 -2.04 11.52
CA ALA A 301 10.33 -0.97 11.93
C ALA A 301 11.34 -0.64 10.83
N VAL A 302 11.84 -1.66 10.11
CA VAL A 302 12.68 -1.46 8.92
C VAL A 302 11.93 -0.66 7.85
N PHE A 303 10.64 -0.95 7.67
CA PHE A 303 9.78 -0.19 6.77
C PHE A 303 9.54 1.25 7.21
N MET A 304 9.64 1.60 8.50
CA MET A 304 9.58 3.00 8.92
C MET A 304 10.72 3.81 8.31
N GLU A 305 11.95 3.29 8.39
CA GLU A 305 13.12 3.94 7.78
C GLU A 305 12.97 3.99 6.25
N ARG A 306 12.58 2.87 5.62
CA ARG A 306 12.43 2.82 4.17
C ARG A 306 11.34 3.76 3.65
N CYS A 307 10.19 3.83 4.31
CA CYS A 307 9.10 4.70 3.89
C CYS A 307 9.45 6.18 4.07
N LEU A 308 10.22 6.53 5.12
CA LEU A 308 10.80 7.87 5.25
C LEU A 308 11.77 8.17 4.09
N GLU A 309 12.63 7.23 3.70
CA GLU A 309 13.51 7.42 2.52
C GLU A 309 12.75 7.62 1.21
N LEU A 310 11.54 7.03 1.09
CA LEU A 310 10.65 7.18 -0.07
C LEU A 310 9.76 8.43 0.02
N THR A 311 9.74 9.13 1.16
CA THR A 311 8.95 10.35 1.36
C THR A 311 9.82 11.55 1.02
N CYS A 312 9.36 12.53 0.25
CA CYS A 312 10.18 13.71 -0.04
C CYS A 312 10.35 14.60 1.20
N LYS A 313 11.30 15.54 1.16
CA LYS A 313 11.42 16.57 2.21
C LYS A 313 10.10 17.35 2.35
N HIS A 314 9.65 17.55 3.60
CA HIS A 314 8.35 18.11 4.00
C HIS A 314 7.12 17.33 3.47
N GLY A 315 7.32 16.11 2.99
CA GLY A 315 6.26 15.16 2.72
C GLY A 315 5.85 14.38 3.99
N PHE A 316 4.76 13.64 3.89
CA PHE A 316 4.18 12.89 5.00
C PHE A 316 4.26 11.39 4.80
N MET A 317 4.74 10.69 5.83
CA MET A 317 4.68 9.24 5.93
C MET A 317 3.63 8.85 6.96
N ALA A 318 2.69 7.98 6.63
CA ALA A 318 1.71 7.46 7.59
C ALA A 318 1.71 5.93 7.64
N MET A 319 1.73 5.36 8.84
CA MET A 319 1.78 3.91 9.02
C MET A 319 0.98 3.44 10.22
N ILE A 320 0.53 2.19 10.17
CA ILE A 320 0.12 1.43 11.34
C ILE A 320 1.15 0.35 11.64
N ASN A 321 1.67 0.34 12.87
CA ASN A 321 2.68 -0.62 13.35
C ASN A 321 2.27 -1.22 14.71
N GLN A 322 3.04 -2.19 15.19
CA GLN A 322 2.99 -2.59 16.60
C GLN A 322 3.58 -1.48 17.47
N HIS A 323 2.97 -1.16 18.62
CA HIS A 323 3.44 -0.12 19.53
C HIS A 323 4.84 -0.38 20.16
N SER A 324 5.40 -1.57 20.00
CA SER A 324 6.63 -2.01 20.66
C SER A 324 7.85 -1.15 20.31
N TRP A 325 7.85 -0.53 19.12
CA TRP A 325 8.89 0.42 18.72
C TRP A 325 8.96 1.68 19.58
N MET A 326 7.88 2.03 20.27
CA MET A 326 7.85 3.18 21.17
C MET A 326 8.57 2.92 22.50
N PHE A 327 8.70 1.66 22.91
CA PHE A 327 9.11 1.31 24.29
C PHE A 327 10.37 0.45 24.39
N LEU A 328 10.59 -0.49 23.47
CA LEU A 328 11.71 -1.44 23.62
C LEU A 328 13.06 -0.77 23.37
N SER A 329 14.08 -1.17 24.13
CA SER A 329 15.46 -0.68 23.99
C SER A 329 16.08 -1.02 22.62
N SER A 330 15.62 -2.11 22.00
CA SER A 330 16.04 -2.51 20.65
C SER A 330 15.73 -1.47 19.56
N TYR A 331 14.86 -0.49 19.84
CA TYR A 331 14.47 0.58 18.93
C TYR A 331 14.87 1.99 19.43
N GLU A 332 15.72 2.07 20.45
CA GLU A 332 16.13 3.36 21.04
C GLU A 332 16.80 4.27 20.00
N LYS A 333 17.75 3.73 19.23
CA LYS A 333 18.42 4.49 18.15
C LYS A 333 17.47 4.94 17.04
N LEU A 334 16.51 4.08 16.68
CA LEU A 334 15.46 4.44 15.72
C LEU A 334 14.64 5.64 16.23
N ARG A 335 14.22 5.62 17.50
CA ARG A 335 13.48 6.75 18.11
C ARG A 335 14.32 8.03 18.15
N GLU A 336 15.60 7.93 18.52
CA GLU A 336 16.50 9.09 18.49
C GLU A 336 16.60 9.70 17.09
N LYS A 337 16.75 8.87 16.05
CA LYS A 337 16.82 9.31 14.65
C LYS A 337 15.52 10.03 14.25
N ILE A 338 14.36 9.43 14.53
CA ILE A 338 13.04 10.01 14.23
C ILE A 338 12.90 11.40 14.87
N ILE A 339 13.23 11.55 16.16
CA ILE A 339 13.06 12.83 16.88
C ILE A 339 14.08 13.89 16.40
N LYS A 340 15.28 13.49 15.99
CA LYS A 340 16.35 14.41 15.54
C LYS A 340 16.21 14.86 14.08
N GLU A 341 15.56 14.05 13.25
CA GLU A 341 15.54 14.23 11.78
C GLU A 341 14.15 14.48 11.21
N HIS A 342 13.10 14.11 11.94
CA HIS A 342 11.71 14.16 11.48
C HIS A 342 10.81 14.75 12.56
N TYR A 343 9.53 14.89 12.24
CA TYR A 343 8.52 15.38 13.17
C TYR A 343 7.36 14.41 13.25
N ILE A 344 6.98 14.05 14.48
CA ILE A 344 5.78 13.26 14.73
C ILE A 344 4.61 14.24 14.70
N ASP A 345 3.84 14.17 13.62
CA ASP A 345 2.71 15.08 13.38
C ASP A 345 1.51 14.65 14.23
N THR A 346 1.05 13.42 14.04
CA THR A 346 -0.08 12.86 14.76
C THR A 346 0.18 11.40 15.10
N MET A 347 -0.36 10.95 16.24
CA MET A 347 -0.21 9.58 16.70
C MET A 347 -1.43 9.15 17.51
N ILE A 348 -1.98 7.98 17.17
CA ILE A 348 -3.05 7.33 17.91
C ILE A 348 -2.55 5.97 18.40
N HIS A 349 -2.35 5.85 19.70
CA HIS A 349 -2.01 4.58 20.35
C HIS A 349 -3.28 3.74 20.51
N LEU A 350 -3.38 2.70 19.70
CA LEU A 350 -4.51 1.80 19.66
C LEU A 350 -4.29 0.72 20.71
N GLY A 351 -5.13 0.75 21.75
CA GLY A 351 -5.16 -0.29 22.77
C GLY A 351 -5.46 -1.68 22.18
N PRO A 352 -5.57 -2.70 23.03
CA PRO A 352 -5.94 -4.05 22.57
C PRO A 352 -7.28 -4.02 21.82
N ARG A 353 -7.43 -4.91 20.82
CA ARG A 353 -8.63 -5.06 19.95
C ARG A 353 -8.85 -3.97 18.89
N ALA A 354 -7.79 -3.28 18.46
CA ALA A 354 -7.87 -2.33 17.34
C ALA A 354 -8.27 -2.99 16.00
N PHE A 355 -7.98 -4.29 15.85
CA PHE A 355 -8.41 -5.12 14.73
C PHE A 355 -9.47 -6.09 15.24
N GLU A 356 -10.71 -6.00 14.73
CA GLU A 356 -11.83 -6.86 15.15
C GLU A 356 -11.55 -8.35 14.89
N GLU A 357 -10.72 -8.65 13.88
CA GLU A 357 -10.43 -10.00 13.39
C GLU A 357 -9.29 -10.70 14.15
N ILE A 358 -8.52 -9.98 14.96
CA ILE A 358 -7.44 -10.56 15.76
C ILE A 358 -7.97 -10.78 17.18
N GLY A 359 -8.41 -12.01 17.45
CA GLY A 359 -8.77 -12.43 18.80
C GLY A 359 -7.57 -12.31 19.76
N GLY A 360 -7.62 -11.33 20.67
CA GLY A 360 -6.73 -11.27 21.85
C GLY A 360 -6.15 -9.90 22.15
N GLU A 361 -5.75 -9.72 23.40
CA GLU A 361 -5.03 -8.55 23.94
C GLU A 361 -3.58 -8.39 23.39
N VAL A 362 -3.23 -9.12 22.32
CA VAL A 362 -1.84 -9.45 21.93
C VAL A 362 -1.27 -8.51 20.87
N VAL A 363 -2.11 -7.81 20.08
CA VAL A 363 -1.62 -6.81 19.10
C VAL A 363 -2.03 -5.43 19.57
N GLN A 364 -1.11 -4.78 20.29
CA GLN A 364 -1.19 -3.37 20.61
C GLN A 364 -0.55 -2.59 19.46
N SER A 365 -1.34 -1.77 18.79
CA SER A 365 -0.95 -1.10 17.57
C SER A 365 -0.90 0.40 17.77
N VAL A 366 -0.21 1.08 16.87
CA VAL A 366 -0.16 2.54 16.82
C VAL A 366 -0.26 2.95 15.37
N ALA A 367 -1.19 3.86 15.08
CA ALA A 367 -1.27 4.54 13.80
C ALA A 367 -0.66 5.94 13.97
N PHE A 368 0.21 6.35 13.07
CA PHE A 368 0.95 7.61 13.22
C PHE A 368 1.30 8.21 11.87
N VAL A 369 1.50 9.53 11.87
CA VAL A 369 1.95 10.32 10.74
C VAL A 369 3.24 11.04 11.13
N LEU A 370 4.25 10.95 10.28
CA LEU A 370 5.52 11.66 10.40
C LEU A 370 5.70 12.61 9.21
N GLU A 371 6.20 13.81 9.47
CA GLU A 371 6.72 14.73 8.46
C GLU A 371 8.24 14.52 8.30
N ARG A 372 8.71 14.27 7.07
CA ARG A 372 10.16 14.13 6.81
C ARG A 372 10.83 15.51 6.70
N ARG A 373 11.62 15.90 7.71
CA ARG A 373 12.31 17.22 7.70
C ARG A 373 13.74 17.22 7.14
N LYS A 374 14.46 16.09 7.20
CA LYS A 374 15.81 15.92 6.67
C LYS A 374 15.88 14.86 5.57
#